data_AF-A0A838Y9J0-F1
#
_entry.id   AF-A0A838Y9J0-F1
#
_cell.length_a   1.000
_cell.length_b   1.000
_cell.length_c   1.000
_cell.angle_alpha   90.00
_cell.angle_beta   90.00
_cell.angle_gamma   90.00
#
_symmetry.space_group_name_H-M   'P 1'
#
loop_
_entity.id
_entity.type
_entity.pdbx_description
1 polymer ?
#
loop_
_entity_poly.entity_id
_entity_poly.type
_entity_poly.pdbx_seq_one_letter_code
_entity_poly.pdbx_strand_id
1 'polypeptide(L)'
;MNILRVIVPFVLIGLCPSYGDWKEETAIVSKQKNETVVKRIDDEVVLFSHSDPQLSIEWSLANNINTIVLGGEYIFDDRVDVPRAGVNLIVDKEAIFKLNPDTKHTTISFKASKPDYWGMIPFIYNKGHNDVQVLMFGTSVKYRWETEERGRQTFPIMFDGRNDNGDCGIVGGTMLVTGTATDSFWLVDSSHVKVPVVALDTGPGASLVLEGCEDCDLGMIVNLSPEKGGKTGETIDLNSRSIDITIERLIGERSNEIIDCNESHVIIDEVVSVGVPQKLFGRGPVSGPRFTDRRSFGTRSLDVKKTTILDDADKVELIHKTPNLPEGLPVFDVTTVVKVTLKNGDQKEYKKSVKFDLR
;
A
#
# COMPACT_ATOMS: atom_id res chain seq x y z
N MET A 1 1.21 -14.20 72.33
CA MET A 1 0.00 -13.67 71.66
C MET A 1 0.22 -13.78 70.17
N ASN A 2 -0.48 -14.73 69.54
CA ASN A 2 -0.39 -15.04 68.11
C ASN A 2 -1.13 -13.98 67.30
N ILE A 3 -0.44 -13.30 66.39
CA ILE A 3 -1.10 -12.49 65.36
C ILE A 3 -1.14 -13.33 64.09
N LEU A 4 -2.31 -13.89 63.84
CA LEU A 4 -2.67 -14.60 62.61
C LEU A 4 -2.61 -13.60 61.44
N ARG A 5 -1.70 -13.80 60.49
CA ARG A 5 -1.72 -13.08 59.21
C ARG A 5 -2.80 -13.70 58.32
N VAL A 6 -3.94 -13.01 58.20
CA VAL A 6 -4.95 -13.32 57.19
C VAL A 6 -4.39 -12.87 55.83
N ILE A 7 -4.02 -13.82 54.99
CA ILE A 7 -3.75 -13.59 53.57
C ILE A 7 -5.11 -13.62 52.89
N VAL A 8 -5.61 -12.46 52.47
CA VAL A 8 -6.76 -12.35 51.58
C VAL A 8 -6.23 -12.59 50.16
N PRO A 9 -6.65 -13.66 49.45
CA PRO A 9 -6.33 -13.79 48.04
C PRO A 9 -7.16 -12.76 47.27
N PHE A 10 -6.50 -11.71 46.78
CA PHE A 10 -7.05 -10.89 45.72
C PHE A 10 -7.14 -11.77 44.47
N VAL A 11 -8.33 -12.31 44.21
CA VAL A 11 -8.68 -12.83 42.89
C VAL A 11 -8.78 -11.61 41.98
N LEU A 12 -7.70 -11.32 41.25
CA LEU A 12 -7.75 -10.51 40.04
C LEU A 12 -8.63 -11.27 39.06
N ILE A 13 -9.92 -10.94 39.05
CA ILE A 13 -10.81 -11.26 37.93
C ILE A 13 -10.22 -10.47 36.76
N GLY A 14 -9.44 -11.17 35.93
CA GLY A 14 -9.01 -10.66 34.64
C GLY A 14 -10.28 -10.30 33.88
N LEU A 15 -10.54 -9.00 33.75
CA LEU A 15 -11.40 -8.48 32.72
C LEU A 15 -10.71 -8.83 31.40
N CYS A 16 -11.01 -9.99 30.83
CA CYS A 16 -10.90 -10.14 29.38
C CYS A 16 -11.69 -8.96 28.83
N PRO A 17 -11.09 -8.06 28.03
CA PRO A 17 -11.90 -7.24 27.15
C PRO A 17 -12.77 -8.24 26.40
N SER A 18 -14.09 -8.11 26.51
CA SER A 18 -14.95 -8.73 25.52
C SER A 18 -14.55 -8.04 24.21
N TYR A 19 -13.64 -8.66 23.47
CA TYR A 19 -13.49 -8.35 22.05
C TYR A 19 -14.90 -8.41 21.50
N GLY A 20 -15.38 -7.29 20.96
CA GLY A 20 -16.61 -7.31 20.18
C GLY A 20 -16.50 -8.44 19.17
N ASP A 21 -17.60 -9.12 18.86
CA ASP A 21 -17.53 -10.13 17.81
C ASP A 21 -17.06 -9.40 16.54
N TRP A 22 -15.85 -9.69 16.06
CA TRP A 22 -15.26 -9.05 14.87
C TRP A 22 -16.24 -9.05 13.69
N LYS A 23 -17.16 -10.01 13.67
CA LYS A 23 -18.27 -10.09 12.73
C LYS A 23 -19.25 -8.92 12.81
N GLU A 24 -19.60 -8.46 14.00
CA GLU A 24 -20.45 -7.28 14.19
C GLU A 24 -19.78 -6.00 13.67
N GLU A 25 -18.44 -5.99 13.66
CA GLU A 25 -17.61 -4.88 13.17
C GLU A 25 -17.16 -5.06 11.71
N THR A 26 -17.65 -6.09 11.03
CA THR A 26 -17.27 -6.45 9.65
C THR A 26 -18.45 -6.40 8.69
N ALA A 27 -18.26 -5.67 7.60
CA ALA A 27 -19.18 -5.64 6.48
C ALA A 27 -18.54 -6.14 5.18
N ILE A 28 -19.36 -6.81 4.39
CA ILE A 28 -19.04 -7.33 3.06
C ILE A 28 -19.67 -6.42 2.01
N VAL A 29 -18.86 -5.92 1.10
CA VAL A 29 -19.29 -5.17 -0.10
C VAL A 29 -19.21 -6.10 -1.31
N SER A 30 -20.32 -6.24 -2.03
CA SER A 30 -20.40 -7.10 -3.21
C SER A 30 -21.27 -6.48 -4.30
N LYS A 31 -20.97 -6.79 -5.57
CA LYS A 31 -21.81 -6.37 -6.69
C LYS A 31 -23.05 -7.27 -6.81
N GLN A 32 -24.23 -6.66 -6.90
CA GLN A 32 -25.49 -7.36 -7.15
C GLN A 32 -26.29 -6.64 -8.24
N LYS A 33 -26.32 -7.23 -9.44
CA LYS A 33 -26.94 -6.63 -10.63
C LYS A 33 -26.34 -5.23 -10.85
N ASN A 34 -27.17 -4.19 -10.79
CA ASN A 34 -26.77 -2.81 -11.02
C ASN A 34 -26.31 -2.09 -9.74
N GLU A 35 -26.45 -2.71 -8.57
CA GLU A 35 -26.11 -2.12 -7.28
C GLU A 35 -24.84 -2.73 -6.69
N THR A 36 -24.23 -1.98 -5.80
CA THR A 36 -23.18 -2.39 -4.90
C THR A 36 -23.78 -2.45 -3.50
N VAL A 37 -23.80 -3.65 -2.92
CA VAL A 37 -24.55 -3.96 -1.69
C VAL A 37 -23.56 -4.20 -0.56
N VAL A 38 -23.82 -3.58 0.58
CA VAL A 38 -23.12 -3.77 1.85
C VAL A 38 -23.97 -4.69 2.73
N LYS A 39 -23.39 -5.79 3.20
CA LYS A 39 -24.04 -6.75 4.09
C LYS A 39 -23.22 -6.97 5.34
N ARG A 40 -23.86 -7.33 6.46
CA ARG A 40 -23.09 -7.87 7.59
C ARG A 40 -22.58 -9.27 7.22
N ILE A 41 -21.42 -9.62 7.77
CA ILE A 41 -20.88 -10.97 7.60
C ILE A 41 -21.80 -12.00 8.27
N ASP A 42 -22.04 -13.13 7.59
CA ASP A 42 -22.84 -14.29 8.01
C ASP A 42 -24.37 -14.19 8.07
N ASP A 43 -25.01 -13.02 7.95
CA ASP A 43 -26.48 -12.92 8.15
C ASP A 43 -27.31 -12.50 6.91
N GLU A 44 -26.71 -12.40 5.73
CA GLU A 44 -27.31 -11.89 4.48
C GLU A 44 -28.02 -10.52 4.57
N VAL A 45 -28.04 -9.88 5.75
CA VAL A 45 -28.75 -8.63 6.00
C VAL A 45 -28.06 -7.52 5.21
N VAL A 46 -28.84 -6.87 4.35
CA VAL A 46 -28.40 -5.68 3.63
C VAL A 46 -28.41 -4.50 4.60
N LEU A 47 -27.23 -3.93 4.82
CA LEU A 47 -27.03 -2.74 5.65
C LEU A 47 -27.18 -1.46 4.84
N PHE A 48 -26.71 -1.49 3.60
CA PHE A 48 -26.73 -0.37 2.67
C PHE A 48 -26.64 -0.88 1.23
N SER A 49 -27.22 -0.16 0.27
CA SER A 49 -26.96 -0.39 -1.15
C SER A 49 -27.01 0.91 -1.94
N HIS A 50 -26.21 0.96 -3.00
CA HIS A 50 -26.19 2.10 -3.91
C HIS A 50 -25.70 1.67 -5.30
N SER A 51 -26.10 2.37 -6.35
CA SER A 51 -25.64 2.08 -7.72
C SER A 51 -24.16 2.43 -7.93
N ASP A 52 -23.74 3.56 -7.37
CA ASP A 52 -22.33 3.97 -7.30
C ASP A 52 -21.59 3.19 -6.19
N PRO A 53 -20.57 2.38 -6.54
CA PRO A 53 -19.78 1.62 -5.57
C PRO A 53 -18.98 2.48 -4.59
N GLN A 54 -18.65 3.73 -4.94
CA GLN A 54 -17.96 4.65 -4.04
C GLN A 54 -18.72 4.80 -2.74
N LEU A 55 -20.01 5.18 -2.84
CA LEU A 55 -20.85 5.42 -1.68
C LEU A 55 -21.02 4.17 -0.80
N SER A 56 -21.12 2.99 -1.40
CA SER A 56 -21.23 1.74 -0.62
C SER A 56 -19.95 1.41 0.15
N ILE A 57 -18.77 1.60 -0.46
CA ILE A 57 -17.49 1.33 0.21
C ILE A 57 -17.23 2.37 1.31
N GLU A 58 -17.42 3.66 1.02
CA GLU A 58 -17.23 4.73 2.00
C GLU A 58 -18.23 4.62 3.16
N TRP A 59 -19.50 4.29 2.87
CA TRP A 59 -20.48 4.00 3.92
C TRP A 59 -20.02 2.83 4.80
N SER A 60 -19.49 1.76 4.19
CA SER A 60 -18.98 0.61 4.95
C SER A 60 -17.83 1.00 5.86
N LEU A 61 -16.85 1.76 5.36
CA LEU A 61 -15.71 2.25 6.14
C LEU A 61 -16.13 3.22 7.26
N ALA A 62 -17.17 4.03 7.03
CA ALA A 62 -17.69 4.94 8.03
C ALA A 62 -18.36 4.19 9.19
N ASN A 63 -19.02 3.05 8.92
CA ASN A 63 -19.88 2.37 9.89
C ASN A 63 -19.30 1.07 10.47
N ASN A 64 -18.23 0.52 9.88
CA ASN A 64 -17.62 -0.76 10.29
C ASN A 64 -16.12 -0.60 10.45
N ILE A 65 -15.48 -1.44 11.27
CA ILE A 65 -14.02 -1.47 11.38
C ILE A 65 -13.44 -2.18 10.16
N ASN A 66 -14.02 -3.31 9.75
CA ASN A 66 -13.57 -4.08 8.60
C ASN A 66 -14.55 -3.94 7.44
N THR A 67 -14.03 -3.50 6.28
CA THR A 67 -14.74 -3.47 5.01
C THR A 67 -14.07 -4.43 4.04
N ILE A 68 -14.79 -5.49 3.66
CA ILE A 68 -14.32 -6.54 2.77
C ILE A 68 -15.00 -6.39 1.42
N VAL A 69 -14.27 -6.00 0.37
CA VAL A 69 -14.81 -5.86 -0.99
C VAL A 69 -14.54 -7.15 -1.75
N LEU A 70 -15.60 -7.87 -2.12
CA LEU A 70 -15.50 -9.15 -2.84
C LEU A 70 -15.32 -8.96 -4.35
N GLY A 71 -15.06 -10.06 -5.05
CA GLY A 71 -14.92 -10.10 -6.50
C GLY A 71 -16.04 -9.40 -7.27
N GLY A 72 -15.65 -8.71 -8.35
CA GLY A 72 -16.57 -7.91 -9.16
C GLY A 72 -15.88 -6.71 -9.79
N GLU A 73 -16.53 -6.12 -10.80
CA GLU A 73 -16.09 -4.87 -11.41
C GLU A 73 -16.82 -3.68 -10.75
N TYR A 74 -16.02 -2.76 -10.20
CA TYR A 74 -16.48 -1.56 -9.52
C TYR A 74 -15.99 -0.33 -10.29
N ILE A 75 -16.92 0.41 -10.88
CA ILE A 75 -16.66 1.63 -11.64
C ILE A 75 -17.03 2.81 -10.75
N PHE A 76 -16.05 3.63 -10.38
CA PHE A 76 -16.18 4.73 -9.42
C PHE A 76 -16.29 6.07 -10.13
N ASP A 77 -17.23 6.91 -9.69
CA ASP A 77 -17.40 8.25 -10.27
C ASP A 77 -16.28 9.21 -9.88
N ASP A 78 -15.62 9.01 -8.73
CA ASP A 78 -14.44 9.81 -8.33
C ASP A 78 -13.29 8.97 -7.76
N ARG A 79 -13.35 8.66 -6.46
CA ARG A 79 -12.34 7.91 -5.69
C ARG A 79 -12.94 7.42 -4.37
N VAL A 80 -12.28 6.54 -3.65
CA VAL A 80 -12.67 6.13 -2.30
C VAL A 80 -11.93 6.98 -1.27
N ASP A 81 -12.65 7.84 -0.55
CA ASP A 81 -12.12 8.57 0.60
C ASP A 81 -12.25 7.72 1.87
N VAL A 82 -11.14 7.48 2.57
CA VAL A 82 -11.18 6.85 3.90
C VAL A 82 -11.76 7.85 4.89
N PRO A 83 -12.89 7.55 5.57
CA PRO A 83 -13.64 8.58 6.30
C PRO A 83 -13.18 8.79 7.75
N ARG A 84 -12.38 7.86 8.31
CA ARG A 84 -11.94 7.90 9.72
C ARG A 84 -10.72 7.02 9.98
N ALA A 85 -10.11 7.24 11.14
CA ALA A 85 -8.99 6.43 11.65
C ALA A 85 -9.42 5.01 12.08
N GLY A 86 -8.45 4.09 12.11
CA GLY A 86 -8.61 2.75 12.67
C GLY A 86 -9.52 1.82 11.86
N VAL A 87 -9.59 1.99 10.54
CA VAL A 87 -10.43 1.16 9.65
C VAL A 87 -9.57 0.32 8.70
N ASN A 88 -10.13 -0.83 8.33
CA ASN A 88 -9.51 -1.82 7.47
C ASN A 88 -10.31 -1.93 6.15
N LEU A 89 -9.66 -1.63 5.03
CA LEU A 89 -10.16 -1.92 3.69
C LEU A 89 -9.42 -3.13 3.13
N ILE A 90 -10.14 -4.21 2.85
CA ILE A 90 -9.59 -5.44 2.27
C ILE A 90 -10.29 -5.69 0.94
N VAL A 91 -9.53 -5.66 -0.14
CA VAL A 91 -10.04 -5.82 -1.50
C VAL A 91 -9.63 -7.18 -2.04
N ASP A 92 -10.61 -8.01 -2.35
CA ASP A 92 -10.43 -9.37 -2.85
C ASP A 92 -9.67 -9.43 -4.18
N LYS A 93 -9.00 -10.55 -4.43
CA LYS A 93 -8.18 -10.77 -5.64
C LYS A 93 -8.98 -10.73 -6.94
N GLU A 94 -10.28 -10.98 -6.90
CA GLU A 94 -11.18 -10.94 -8.06
C GLU A 94 -11.88 -9.58 -8.22
N ALA A 95 -11.61 -8.60 -7.34
CA ALA A 95 -12.16 -7.26 -7.45
C ALA A 95 -11.35 -6.41 -8.43
N ILE A 96 -12.03 -5.65 -9.29
CA ILE A 96 -11.44 -4.76 -10.28
C ILE A 96 -11.99 -3.36 -10.07
N PHE A 97 -11.13 -2.42 -9.70
CA PHE A 97 -11.46 -1.02 -9.49
C PHE A 97 -11.09 -0.21 -10.75
N LYS A 98 -12.06 0.54 -11.27
CA LYS A 98 -11.92 1.42 -12.44
C LYS A 98 -12.54 2.79 -12.18
N LEU A 99 -11.96 3.85 -12.72
CA LEU A 99 -12.63 5.14 -12.78
C LEU A 99 -13.65 5.17 -13.92
N ASN A 100 -14.76 5.84 -13.68
CA ASN A 100 -15.73 6.20 -14.70
C ASN A 100 -15.13 7.29 -15.62
N PRO A 101 -14.87 7.03 -16.91
CA PRO A 101 -14.31 8.05 -17.83
C PRO A 101 -15.16 9.31 -17.98
N ASP A 102 -16.47 9.18 -17.75
CA ASP A 102 -17.46 10.21 -18.10
C ASP A 102 -17.73 11.18 -16.96
N THR A 103 -17.08 11.01 -15.80
CA THR A 103 -17.26 11.84 -14.62
C THR A 103 -16.06 12.74 -14.35
N LYS A 104 -16.27 13.73 -13.48
CA LYS A 104 -15.21 14.62 -13.03
C LYS A 104 -14.58 14.02 -11.79
N HIS A 105 -13.26 13.86 -11.81
CA HIS A 105 -12.49 13.36 -10.67
C HIS A 105 -11.79 14.48 -9.90
N THR A 106 -11.72 14.30 -8.59
CA THR A 106 -11.01 15.16 -7.66
C THR A 106 -9.52 14.87 -7.74
N THR A 107 -8.78 15.87 -8.21
CA THR A 107 -7.33 15.82 -8.26
C THR A 107 -6.72 16.41 -6.99
N ILE A 108 -5.59 15.87 -6.59
CA ILE A 108 -4.63 16.54 -5.72
C ILE A 108 -3.48 17.08 -6.59
N SER A 109 -2.88 18.17 -6.14
CA SER A 109 -1.83 18.89 -6.85
C SER A 109 -0.51 18.88 -6.09
N PHE A 110 0.56 19.07 -6.85
CA PHE A 110 1.89 19.40 -6.33
C PHE A 110 1.83 20.74 -5.57
N LYS A 111 2.71 20.91 -4.58
CA LYS A 111 3.02 22.24 -4.01
C LYS A 111 4.06 23.01 -4.83
N ALA A 112 4.42 22.51 -6.02
CA ALA A 112 5.35 23.15 -6.94
C ALA A 112 4.78 24.42 -7.60
N SER A 113 5.64 25.23 -8.21
CA SER A 113 5.30 26.52 -8.88
C SER A 113 4.27 26.40 -10.02
N LYS A 114 3.93 25.19 -10.44
CA LYS A 114 2.85 24.87 -11.38
C LYS A 114 1.97 23.75 -10.79
N PRO A 115 1.05 24.05 -9.87
CA PRO A 115 0.24 23.05 -9.15
C PRO A 115 -0.60 22.19 -10.09
N ASP A 116 -0.97 22.72 -11.25
CA ASP A 116 -1.75 21.99 -12.23
C ASP A 116 -0.90 21.22 -13.27
N TYR A 117 0.43 21.30 -13.22
CA TYR A 117 1.30 20.66 -14.23
C TYR A 117 1.02 19.16 -14.35
N TRP A 118 0.68 18.52 -13.23
CA TRP A 118 0.26 17.14 -13.14
C TRP A 118 -0.87 17.01 -12.11
N GLY A 119 -2.06 16.61 -12.55
CA GLY A 119 -3.19 16.33 -11.65
C GLY A 119 -3.17 14.87 -11.25
N MET A 120 -3.03 14.59 -9.96
CA MET A 120 -3.02 13.22 -9.43
C MET A 120 -4.42 12.86 -8.93
N ILE A 121 -4.92 11.69 -9.27
CA ILE A 121 -6.22 11.20 -8.79
C ILE A 121 -5.95 10.00 -7.91
N PRO A 122 -5.86 10.17 -6.57
CA PRO A 122 -5.69 9.05 -5.67
C PRO A 122 -6.97 8.21 -5.71
N PHE A 123 -6.86 6.91 -5.96
CA PHE A 123 -8.02 6.06 -6.12
C PHE A 123 -8.55 5.60 -4.75
N ILE A 124 -7.68 5.11 -3.87
CA ILE A 124 -7.96 4.96 -2.45
C ILE A 124 -7.16 6.05 -1.72
N TYR A 125 -7.85 6.98 -1.07
CA TYR A 125 -7.25 8.16 -0.47
C TYR A 125 -7.47 8.19 1.03
N ASN A 126 -6.37 8.05 1.79
CA ASN A 126 -6.35 8.28 3.22
C ASN A 126 -5.78 9.67 3.53
N LYS A 127 -6.62 10.60 3.96
CA LYS A 127 -6.22 11.98 4.27
C LYS A 127 -6.14 12.23 5.78
N GLY A 128 -4.95 12.05 6.36
CA GLY A 128 -4.69 12.39 7.76
C GLY A 128 -5.37 11.49 8.78
N HIS A 129 -5.73 10.25 8.42
CA HIS A 129 -6.28 9.28 9.36
C HIS A 129 -5.23 8.24 9.77
N ASN A 130 -5.06 8.13 11.08
CA ASN A 130 -4.14 7.19 11.73
C ASN A 130 -4.66 5.76 11.68
N ASP A 131 -3.74 4.80 11.79
CA ASP A 131 -4.04 3.38 11.96
C ASP A 131 -5.01 2.80 10.91
N VAL A 132 -4.97 3.35 9.69
CA VAL A 132 -5.73 2.82 8.54
C VAL A 132 -4.97 1.67 7.91
N GLN A 133 -5.67 0.58 7.62
CA GLN A 133 -5.14 -0.57 6.91
C GLN A 133 -5.79 -0.71 5.54
N VAL A 134 -4.96 -0.78 4.49
CA VAL A 134 -5.42 -1.09 3.12
C VAL A 134 -4.68 -2.33 2.63
N LEU A 135 -5.42 -3.42 2.43
CA LEU A 135 -4.93 -4.67 1.84
C LEU A 135 -5.53 -4.83 0.44
N MET A 136 -4.72 -4.65 -0.59
CA MET A 136 -5.14 -4.71 -1.98
C MET A 136 -4.64 -5.99 -2.66
N PHE A 137 -5.53 -6.96 -2.83
CA PHE A 137 -5.25 -8.20 -3.57
C PHE A 137 -5.78 -8.14 -5.01
N GLY A 138 -6.75 -7.26 -5.29
CA GLY A 138 -7.42 -7.12 -6.58
C GLY A 138 -6.66 -6.25 -7.59
N THR A 139 -7.37 -5.75 -8.60
CA THR A 139 -6.81 -4.91 -9.67
C THR A 139 -7.23 -3.46 -9.52
N SER A 140 -6.28 -2.52 -9.58
CA SER A 140 -6.52 -1.08 -9.76
C SER A 140 -6.16 -0.69 -11.18
N VAL A 141 -7.14 -0.33 -11.99
CA VAL A 141 -6.93 0.04 -13.38
C VAL A 141 -6.49 1.50 -13.48
N LYS A 142 -5.33 1.73 -14.10
CA LYS A 142 -4.87 3.08 -14.39
C LYS A 142 -5.79 3.75 -15.41
N TYR A 143 -6.27 4.91 -15.04
CA TYR A 143 -6.85 5.89 -15.93
C TYR A 143 -5.89 7.07 -16.14
N ARG A 144 -5.79 7.55 -17.38
CA ARG A 144 -5.01 8.73 -17.77
C ARG A 144 -5.80 9.60 -18.76
N TRP A 145 -5.90 10.89 -18.50
CA TRP A 145 -6.38 11.86 -19.50
C TRP A 145 -5.21 12.31 -20.37
N GLU A 146 -5.29 12.03 -21.67
CA GLU A 146 -4.33 12.49 -22.67
C GLU A 146 -4.93 13.63 -23.48
N THR A 147 -5.07 14.82 -22.87
CA THR A 147 -5.35 16.06 -23.61
C THR A 147 -4.09 16.92 -23.73
N GLU A 148 -4.03 17.77 -24.76
CA GLU A 148 -2.90 18.67 -25.05
C GLU A 148 -2.52 19.60 -23.88
N GLU A 149 -3.44 19.81 -22.92
CA GLU A 149 -3.32 20.84 -21.88
C GLU A 149 -3.18 20.34 -20.44
N ARG A 150 -3.03 19.03 -20.12
CA ARG A 150 -2.43 18.50 -18.85
C ARG A 150 -2.70 17.00 -18.68
N GLY A 151 -1.65 16.20 -18.47
CA GLY A 151 -1.74 14.78 -18.14
C GLY A 151 -2.21 14.57 -16.71
N ARG A 152 -3.46 14.12 -16.53
CA ARG A 152 -3.95 13.63 -15.24
C ARG A 152 -3.81 12.12 -15.19
N GLN A 153 -3.40 11.58 -14.06
CA GLN A 153 -3.30 10.13 -13.90
C GLN A 153 -3.71 9.66 -12.50
N THR A 154 -4.13 8.40 -12.45
CA THR A 154 -4.55 7.72 -11.24
C THR A 154 -3.36 7.20 -10.44
N PHE A 155 -3.50 7.27 -9.12
CA PHE A 155 -2.58 6.70 -8.15
C PHE A 155 -3.37 5.72 -7.27
N PRO A 156 -3.11 4.41 -7.35
CA PRO A 156 -3.97 3.39 -6.75
C PRO A 156 -4.28 3.58 -5.26
N ILE A 157 -3.26 3.83 -4.44
CA ILE A 157 -3.42 4.07 -3.00
C ILE A 157 -2.49 5.19 -2.59
N MET A 158 -3.02 6.16 -1.85
CA MET A 158 -2.24 7.24 -1.28
C MET A 158 -2.60 7.47 0.19
N PHE A 159 -1.57 7.49 1.03
CA PHE A 159 -1.63 8.00 2.39
C PHE A 159 -1.06 9.42 2.36
N ASP A 160 -1.91 10.40 2.63
CA ASP A 160 -1.59 11.82 2.56
C ASP A 160 -1.71 12.46 3.94
N GLY A 161 -0.60 12.50 4.67
CA GLY A 161 -0.50 13.14 5.98
C GLY A 161 -0.16 14.63 5.93
N ARG A 162 -0.15 15.26 4.74
CA ARG A 162 0.18 16.69 4.62
C ARG A 162 -0.77 17.53 5.43
N ASN A 163 -0.26 18.51 6.17
CA ASN A 163 -1.06 19.35 7.03
C ASN A 163 -0.36 20.70 7.29
N ASP A 164 -1.12 21.67 7.80
CA ASP A 164 -0.65 23.05 7.99
C ASP A 164 0.49 23.18 9.03
N ASN A 165 0.70 22.19 9.89
CA ASN A 165 1.80 22.19 10.87
C ASN A 165 3.13 21.79 10.25
N GLY A 166 3.14 21.14 9.08
CA GLY A 166 4.36 20.66 8.42
C GLY A 166 5.05 19.51 9.15
N ASP A 167 4.28 18.68 9.85
CA ASP A 167 4.70 17.42 10.47
C ASP A 167 4.03 16.21 9.79
N CYS A 168 4.25 15.00 10.30
CA CYS A 168 3.55 13.82 9.82
C CYS A 168 2.11 13.80 10.33
N GLY A 169 1.14 14.04 9.44
CA GLY A 169 -0.29 14.01 9.79
C GLY A 169 -0.91 12.62 9.79
N ILE A 170 -0.14 11.57 9.48
CA ILE A 170 -0.55 10.17 9.66
C ILE A 170 0.46 9.48 10.58
N VAL A 171 -0.06 8.75 11.55
CA VAL A 171 0.70 7.88 12.46
C VAL A 171 0.11 6.47 12.39
N GLY A 172 0.97 5.48 12.15
CA GLY A 172 0.57 4.08 12.09
C GLY A 172 -0.24 3.73 10.84
N GLY A 173 -0.74 2.50 10.82
CA GLY A 173 -1.46 1.92 9.67
C GLY A 173 -0.62 0.95 8.86
N THR A 174 -1.24 0.35 7.84
CA THR A 174 -0.60 -0.66 7.00
C THR A 174 -1.05 -0.56 5.55
N MET A 175 -0.09 -0.64 4.63
CA MET A 175 -0.36 -0.82 3.20
C MET A 175 0.24 -2.16 2.75
N LEU A 176 -0.58 -3.01 2.14
CA LEU A 176 -0.09 -4.23 1.50
C LEU A 176 -0.73 -4.37 0.12
N VAL A 177 0.13 -4.64 -0.87
CA VAL A 177 -0.30 -4.84 -2.25
C VAL A 177 0.33 -6.12 -2.81
N THR A 178 -0.52 -7.05 -3.20
CA THR A 178 -0.17 -8.23 -4.02
C THR A 178 -1.09 -8.39 -5.22
N GLY A 179 -1.87 -7.35 -5.51
CA GLY A 179 -2.74 -7.24 -6.67
C GLY A 179 -2.05 -6.53 -7.83
N THR A 180 -2.84 -6.17 -8.84
CA THR A 180 -2.34 -5.57 -10.09
C THR A 180 -2.58 -4.06 -10.09
N ALA A 181 -1.55 -3.28 -10.37
CA ALA A 181 -1.67 -1.84 -10.63
C ALA A 181 -0.56 -1.39 -11.58
N THR A 182 -0.81 -0.42 -12.46
CA THR A 182 0.21 0.09 -13.42
C THR A 182 0.75 1.47 -13.04
N ASP A 183 0.51 1.91 -11.80
CA ASP A 183 1.07 3.12 -11.22
C ASP A 183 1.50 2.90 -9.78
N SER A 184 2.17 3.90 -9.21
CA SER A 184 2.89 3.80 -7.94
C SER A 184 1.95 4.01 -6.75
N PHE A 185 2.24 3.36 -5.62
CA PHE A 185 1.60 3.64 -4.33
C PHE A 185 2.38 4.70 -3.54
N TRP A 186 1.68 5.54 -2.79
CA TRP A 186 2.28 6.75 -2.21
C TRP A 186 2.07 6.84 -0.70
N LEU A 187 3.17 7.10 0.02
CA LEU A 187 3.15 7.56 1.40
C LEU A 187 3.71 8.99 1.44
N VAL A 188 2.91 9.92 1.95
CA VAL A 188 3.32 11.31 2.12
C VAL A 188 3.07 11.73 3.55
N ASP A 189 4.07 12.33 4.20
CA ASP A 189 3.99 12.88 5.55
C ASP A 189 3.39 11.89 6.56
N SER A 190 3.86 10.65 6.49
CA SER A 190 3.37 9.53 7.29
C SER A 190 4.47 8.99 8.19
N SER A 191 4.12 8.65 9.43
CA SER A 191 5.02 8.06 10.41
C SER A 191 4.57 6.68 10.86
N HIS A 192 5.50 5.77 11.14
CA HIS A 192 5.21 4.42 11.66
C HIS A 192 4.27 3.56 10.79
N VAL A 193 4.09 3.91 9.50
CA VAL A 193 3.34 3.09 8.56
C VAL A 193 4.14 1.83 8.24
N LYS A 194 3.46 0.69 8.25
CA LYS A 194 4.06 -0.58 7.83
C LYS A 194 3.71 -0.88 6.38
N VAL A 195 4.69 -1.27 5.58
CA VAL A 195 4.49 -1.76 4.22
C VAL A 195 5.09 -3.16 4.08
N PRO A 196 4.41 -4.21 4.53
CA PRO A 196 5.00 -5.54 4.59
C PRO A 196 5.35 -6.10 3.20
N VAL A 197 4.49 -5.83 2.20
CA VAL A 197 4.71 -6.19 0.80
C VAL A 197 4.04 -5.16 -0.12
N VAL A 198 4.79 -4.68 -1.10
CA VAL A 198 4.24 -4.09 -2.34
C VAL A 198 4.97 -4.76 -3.49
N ALA A 199 4.27 -5.58 -4.26
CA ALA A 199 4.90 -6.34 -5.32
C ALA A 199 4.09 -6.28 -6.61
N LEU A 200 4.73 -5.75 -7.66
CA LEU A 200 4.13 -5.54 -8.97
C LEU A 200 5.00 -6.16 -10.06
N ASP A 201 4.34 -6.77 -11.06
CA ASP A 201 4.92 -7.27 -12.30
C ASP A 201 4.43 -6.50 -13.54
N THR A 202 3.89 -5.31 -13.32
CA THR A 202 3.33 -4.41 -14.33
C THR A 202 4.30 -3.31 -14.78
N GLY A 203 5.48 -3.24 -14.15
CA GLY A 203 6.52 -2.27 -14.48
C GLY A 203 6.16 -0.79 -14.31
N PRO A 204 5.57 -0.34 -13.17
CA PRO A 204 5.31 1.09 -12.96
C PRO A 204 6.61 1.91 -12.93
N GLY A 205 6.45 3.24 -12.94
CA GLY A 205 7.54 4.19 -12.74
C GLY A 205 8.29 3.93 -11.43
N ALA A 206 7.56 3.74 -10.33
CA ALA A 206 8.03 3.18 -9.06
C ALA A 206 6.98 2.23 -8.49
N SER A 207 7.34 1.20 -7.73
CA SER A 207 6.31 0.43 -7.01
C SER A 207 5.79 1.19 -5.80
N LEU A 208 6.68 1.86 -5.06
CA LEU A 208 6.34 2.63 -3.87
C LEU A 208 7.09 3.97 -3.89
N VAL A 209 6.39 5.03 -3.51
CA VAL A 209 6.93 6.39 -3.39
C VAL A 209 6.77 6.86 -1.95
N LEU A 210 7.84 7.40 -1.37
CA LEU A 210 7.84 8.00 -0.03
C LEU A 210 8.29 9.46 -0.11
N GLU A 211 7.53 10.34 0.54
CA GLU A 211 7.95 11.72 0.74
C GLU A 211 7.57 12.21 2.15
N GLY A 212 8.51 12.83 2.86
CA GLY A 212 8.26 13.36 4.20
C GLY A 212 8.00 12.32 5.29
N CYS A 213 8.29 11.04 5.03
CA CYS A 213 7.93 9.94 5.95
C CYS A 213 8.94 9.71 7.07
N GLU A 214 8.51 9.15 8.20
CA GLU A 214 9.38 8.88 9.36
C GLU A 214 9.12 7.49 9.94
N ASP A 215 10.18 6.81 10.41
CA ASP A 215 10.05 5.57 11.17
C ASP A 215 9.17 4.49 10.50
N CYS A 216 9.15 4.45 9.17
CA CYS A 216 8.38 3.46 8.41
C CYS A 216 9.17 2.16 8.23
N ASP A 217 8.47 1.04 8.39
CA ASP A 217 9.04 -0.30 8.22
C ASP A 217 8.50 -0.94 6.94
N LEU A 218 9.39 -1.10 5.95
CA LEU A 218 9.08 -1.64 4.63
C LEU A 218 9.66 -3.05 4.53
N GLY A 219 8.82 -4.04 4.20
CA GLY A 219 9.24 -5.43 4.04
C GLY A 219 9.83 -5.68 2.65
N MET A 220 9.03 -6.33 1.80
CA MET A 220 9.46 -6.70 0.44
C MET A 220 8.79 -5.79 -0.60
N ILE A 221 9.60 -4.97 -1.29
CA ILE A 221 9.14 -4.11 -2.39
C ILE A 221 9.69 -4.65 -3.71
N VAL A 222 8.81 -4.87 -4.68
CA VAL A 222 9.14 -5.53 -5.95
C VAL A 222 8.61 -4.73 -7.14
N ASN A 223 9.46 -4.51 -8.14
CA ASN A 223 9.07 -3.98 -9.46
C ASN A 223 9.67 -4.84 -10.59
N LEU A 224 8.84 -5.69 -11.20
CA LEU A 224 9.21 -6.54 -12.34
C LEU A 224 8.57 -6.03 -13.63
N SER A 225 9.18 -6.38 -14.75
CA SER A 225 8.68 -6.04 -16.07
C SER A 225 7.50 -6.94 -16.44
N PRO A 226 6.45 -6.41 -17.10
CA PRO A 226 5.35 -7.22 -17.62
C PRO A 226 5.80 -8.12 -18.77
N GLU A 227 6.88 -7.75 -19.46
CA GLU A 227 7.48 -8.53 -20.53
C GLU A 227 8.74 -9.25 -20.04
N LYS A 228 8.92 -10.51 -20.47
CA LYS A 228 10.10 -11.31 -20.14
C LYS A 228 11.37 -10.55 -20.53
N GLY A 229 12.18 -10.17 -19.53
CA GLY A 229 13.44 -9.48 -19.77
C GLY A 229 13.29 -8.03 -20.23
N GLY A 230 12.13 -7.42 -20.02
CA GLY A 230 11.97 -5.97 -20.18
C GLY A 230 12.71 -5.20 -19.10
N LYS A 231 12.42 -3.90 -19.00
CA LYS A 231 13.04 -2.98 -18.04
C LYS A 231 11.96 -2.29 -17.24
N THR A 232 12.23 -2.06 -15.97
CA THR A 232 11.38 -1.23 -15.11
C THR A 232 12.01 0.15 -14.89
N GLY A 233 11.21 1.10 -14.39
CA GLY A 233 11.72 2.38 -13.90
C GLY A 233 12.52 2.17 -12.62
N GLU A 234 11.86 2.43 -11.50
CA GLU A 234 12.39 2.39 -10.14
C GLU A 234 11.70 1.32 -9.32
N THR A 235 12.39 0.66 -8.38
CA THR A 235 11.67 -0.20 -7.43
C THR A 235 11.03 0.64 -6.33
N ILE A 236 11.76 1.65 -5.85
CA ILE A 236 11.29 2.61 -4.86
C ILE A 236 11.80 4.00 -5.19
N ASP A 237 10.92 4.99 -5.05
CA ASP A 237 11.24 6.41 -5.15
C ASP A 237 11.21 7.02 -3.74
N LEU A 238 12.39 7.32 -3.21
CA LEU A 238 12.57 8.02 -1.94
C LEU A 238 12.69 9.52 -2.22
N ASN A 239 11.58 10.12 -2.63
CA ASN A 239 11.49 11.46 -3.20
C ASN A 239 12.22 12.49 -2.35
N SER A 240 11.71 12.88 -1.19
CA SER A 240 12.42 13.77 -0.28
C SER A 240 11.91 13.63 1.14
N ARG A 241 12.74 14.00 2.09
CA ARG A 241 12.41 14.09 3.52
C ARG A 241 11.93 12.83 4.22
N SER A 242 12.35 11.68 3.74
CA SER A 242 12.11 10.43 4.46
C SER A 242 13.29 10.11 5.40
N ILE A 243 13.04 9.84 6.68
CA ILE A 243 14.08 9.54 7.69
C ILE A 243 13.71 8.32 8.50
N ASP A 244 14.73 7.62 9.00
CA ASP A 244 14.59 6.41 9.82
C ASP A 244 13.72 5.34 9.13
N ILE A 245 13.89 5.22 7.80
CA ILE A 245 13.20 4.22 7.00
C ILE A 245 14.02 2.93 6.99
N THR A 246 13.38 1.82 7.36
CA THR A 246 13.97 0.48 7.23
C THR A 246 13.32 -0.29 6.09
N ILE A 247 14.14 -0.93 5.27
CA ILE A 247 13.68 -1.75 4.15
C ILE A 247 14.33 -3.13 4.22
N GLU A 248 13.52 -4.18 4.37
CA GLU A 248 14.04 -5.56 4.39
C GLU A 248 14.58 -5.96 3.00
N ARG A 249 13.81 -5.78 1.94
CA ARG A 249 14.22 -6.22 0.60
C ARG A 249 13.62 -5.40 -0.53
N LEU A 250 14.49 -4.94 -1.43
CA LEU A 250 14.11 -4.42 -2.75
C LEU A 250 14.45 -5.43 -3.85
N ILE A 251 13.54 -5.65 -4.77
CA ILE A 251 13.75 -6.52 -5.94
C ILE A 251 13.28 -5.80 -7.21
N GLY A 252 14.23 -5.45 -8.09
CA GLY A 252 13.94 -4.80 -9.38
C GLY A 252 14.40 -5.62 -10.58
N GLU A 253 13.67 -5.60 -11.69
CA GLU A 253 14.08 -6.23 -12.96
C GLU A 253 14.68 -5.21 -13.93
N ARG A 254 15.99 -5.35 -14.20
CA ARG A 254 16.76 -4.55 -15.17
C ARG A 254 16.45 -3.04 -15.08
N SER A 255 16.26 -2.57 -13.86
CA SER A 255 15.72 -1.24 -13.58
C SER A 255 16.64 -0.14 -14.11
N ASN A 256 16.05 0.98 -14.52
CA ASN A 256 16.80 2.20 -14.82
C ASN A 256 17.58 2.65 -13.58
N GLU A 257 16.92 2.60 -12.43
CA GLU A 257 17.54 2.63 -11.11
C GLU A 257 16.73 1.79 -10.14
N ILE A 258 17.33 1.02 -9.22
CA ILE A 258 16.49 0.25 -8.26
C ILE A 258 15.92 1.20 -7.19
N ILE A 259 16.74 2.15 -6.76
CA ILE A 259 16.41 3.14 -5.74
C ILE A 259 16.65 4.52 -6.36
N ASP A 260 15.62 5.35 -6.50
CA ASP A 260 15.84 6.80 -6.54
C ASP A 260 15.81 7.34 -5.11
N CYS A 261 16.80 8.13 -4.74
CA CYS A 261 16.89 8.73 -3.42
C CYS A 261 17.48 10.11 -3.54
N ASN A 262 16.59 11.10 -3.47
CA ASN A 262 17.05 12.48 -3.49
C ASN A 262 17.48 12.89 -2.09
N GLU A 263 16.57 12.88 -1.12
CA GLU A 263 16.80 13.52 0.18
C GLU A 263 16.27 12.70 1.36
N SER A 264 16.76 11.47 1.48
CA SER A 264 16.25 10.51 2.45
C SER A 264 17.36 9.78 3.20
N HIS A 265 17.07 9.33 4.43
CA HIS A 265 17.95 8.58 5.31
C HIS A 265 17.37 7.18 5.53
N VAL A 266 17.96 6.18 4.89
CA VAL A 266 17.36 4.84 4.75
C VAL A 266 18.39 3.75 4.98
N ILE A 267 17.97 2.69 5.68
CA ILE A 267 18.72 1.44 5.84
C ILE A 267 18.00 0.34 5.06
N ILE A 268 18.74 -0.37 4.20
CA ILE A 268 18.24 -1.46 3.38
C ILE A 268 19.04 -2.71 3.67
N ASP A 269 18.36 -3.78 4.08
CA ASP A 269 19.01 -5.06 4.37
C ASP A 269 19.49 -5.75 3.09
N GLU A 270 18.65 -5.80 2.04
CA GLU A 270 19.00 -6.44 0.78
C GLU A 270 18.43 -5.74 -0.45
N VAL A 271 19.29 -5.52 -1.45
CA VAL A 271 18.91 -5.11 -2.81
C VAL A 271 19.20 -6.25 -3.77
N VAL A 272 18.19 -6.67 -4.54
CA VAL A 272 18.29 -7.71 -5.56
C VAL A 272 17.96 -7.11 -6.91
N SER A 273 18.90 -7.21 -7.85
CA SER A 273 18.66 -6.92 -9.27
C SER A 273 18.47 -8.22 -10.04
N VAL A 274 17.31 -8.39 -10.66
CA VAL A 274 17.05 -9.44 -11.64
C VAL A 274 17.52 -8.94 -13.00
N GLY A 275 18.64 -9.47 -13.50
CA GLY A 275 19.37 -8.89 -14.61
C GLY A 275 20.22 -7.67 -14.22
N VAL A 276 21.04 -7.19 -15.15
CA VAL A 276 21.92 -6.04 -14.94
C VAL A 276 21.11 -4.74 -14.98
N PRO A 277 21.11 -3.93 -13.90
CA PRO A 277 20.41 -2.65 -13.89
C PRO A 277 21.27 -1.57 -14.56
N GLN A 278 20.66 -0.47 -14.99
CA GLN A 278 21.44 0.68 -15.46
C GLN A 278 22.13 1.39 -14.28
N LYS A 279 21.43 1.51 -13.16
CA LYS A 279 21.97 1.96 -11.88
C LYS A 279 21.38 1.13 -10.74
N LEU A 280 22.16 0.86 -9.71
CA LEU A 280 21.59 0.36 -8.45
C LEU A 280 20.96 1.51 -7.66
N PHE A 281 21.55 2.70 -7.76
CA PHE A 281 21.20 3.87 -6.97
C PHE A 281 21.24 5.14 -7.82
N GLY A 282 20.11 5.82 -7.86
CA GLY A 282 19.94 7.16 -8.39
C GLY A 282 20.57 8.20 -7.47
N ARG A 283 21.38 9.09 -8.05
CA ARG A 283 21.88 10.29 -7.37
C ARG A 283 21.54 11.51 -8.22
N GLY A 284 20.25 11.84 -8.29
CA GLY A 284 19.82 13.14 -8.80
C GLY A 284 20.33 14.29 -7.91
N PRO A 285 20.40 15.53 -8.43
CA PRO A 285 20.48 16.70 -7.56
C PRO A 285 19.31 16.63 -6.56
N VAL A 286 19.54 17.09 -5.32
CA VAL A 286 18.49 17.14 -4.29
C VAL A 286 17.34 17.97 -4.87
N SER A 287 16.30 17.29 -5.36
CA SER A 287 15.08 17.95 -5.76
C SER A 287 14.27 18.12 -4.49
N GLY A 288 14.12 19.36 -4.05
CA GLY A 288 13.43 19.68 -2.80
C GLY A 288 11.98 19.18 -2.77
N PRO A 289 11.30 19.35 -1.64
CA PRO A 289 9.95 18.82 -1.41
C PRO A 289 9.00 19.25 -2.53
N ARG A 290 8.38 18.26 -3.19
CA ARG A 290 7.41 18.44 -4.28
C ARG A 290 5.99 18.25 -3.77
N PHE A 291 5.83 17.37 -2.78
CA PHE A 291 4.56 17.00 -2.19
C PHE A 291 4.50 17.23 -0.70
N THR A 292 5.55 16.89 0.04
CA THR A 292 5.57 17.01 1.51
C THR A 292 5.44 18.47 1.97
N ASP A 293 4.79 18.66 3.13
CA ASP A 293 4.73 19.95 3.83
C ASP A 293 5.96 20.20 4.70
N ARG A 294 6.88 19.23 4.71
CA ARG A 294 8.06 19.21 5.57
C ARG A 294 9.25 19.85 4.87
N ARG A 295 10.04 20.59 5.64
CA ARG A 295 11.21 21.33 5.12
C ARG A 295 12.42 20.43 4.92
N SER A 296 13.03 20.43 3.74
CA SER A 296 14.32 19.81 3.41
C SER A 296 15.37 19.77 4.56
N PHE A 297 15.95 18.59 4.83
CA PHE A 297 17.21 18.27 5.51
C PHE A 297 18.46 18.76 4.73
N GLY A 298 18.38 18.85 3.40
CA GLY A 298 19.50 19.11 2.51
C GLY A 298 20.56 18.00 2.45
N THR A 299 20.27 16.82 3.02
CA THR A 299 21.20 15.69 3.13
C THR A 299 20.50 14.37 2.83
N ARG A 300 21.28 13.33 2.52
CA ARG A 300 20.80 11.96 2.34
C ARG A 300 21.79 10.97 2.93
N SER A 301 21.29 9.84 3.39
CA SER A 301 22.07 8.69 3.84
C SER A 301 21.41 7.43 3.30
N LEU A 302 22.18 6.59 2.62
CA LEU A 302 21.71 5.27 2.19
C LEU A 302 22.71 4.22 2.63
N ASP A 303 22.29 3.36 3.54
CA ASP A 303 23.05 2.20 4.00
C ASP A 303 22.44 0.92 3.41
N VAL A 304 23.15 0.25 2.50
CA VAL A 304 22.73 -1.01 1.89
C VAL A 304 23.64 -2.12 2.38
N LYS A 305 23.09 -3.04 3.18
CA LYS A 305 23.89 -4.11 3.81
C LYS A 305 24.29 -5.20 2.83
N LYS A 306 23.42 -5.54 1.88
CA LYS A 306 23.68 -6.58 0.87
C LYS A 306 23.15 -6.17 -0.50
N THR A 307 23.95 -6.43 -1.53
CA THR A 307 23.54 -6.27 -2.93
C THR A 307 23.79 -7.57 -3.69
N THR A 308 22.77 -8.01 -4.44
CA THR A 308 22.82 -9.19 -5.29
C THR A 308 22.41 -8.80 -6.71
N ILE A 309 23.26 -9.08 -7.69
CA ILE A 309 22.90 -8.93 -9.12
C ILE A 309 22.84 -10.33 -9.73
N LEU A 310 21.72 -10.66 -10.35
CA LEU A 310 21.49 -11.91 -11.08
C LEU A 310 21.63 -11.63 -12.58
N ASP A 311 22.86 -11.41 -13.03
CA ASP A 311 23.20 -11.06 -14.41
C ASP A 311 22.81 -12.15 -15.44
N ASP A 312 22.74 -13.38 -14.98
CA ASP A 312 22.33 -14.57 -15.71
C ASP A 312 20.85 -14.95 -15.53
N ALA A 313 20.03 -14.07 -14.97
CA ALA A 313 18.58 -14.30 -14.88
C ALA A 313 17.95 -14.49 -16.28
N ASP A 314 17.28 -15.63 -16.48
CA ASP A 314 16.51 -15.93 -17.69
C ASP A 314 15.02 -15.59 -17.52
N LYS A 315 14.41 -16.00 -16.41
CA LYS A 315 12.99 -15.82 -16.12
C LYS A 315 12.79 -15.34 -14.69
N VAL A 316 11.81 -14.48 -14.48
CA VAL A 316 11.29 -14.14 -13.16
C VAL A 316 9.79 -14.34 -13.11
N GLU A 317 9.28 -14.80 -11.98
CA GLU A 317 7.86 -15.00 -11.71
C GLU A 317 7.53 -14.40 -10.34
N LEU A 318 6.41 -13.68 -10.27
CA LEU A 318 5.84 -13.19 -9.04
C LEU A 318 4.64 -14.06 -8.66
N ILE A 319 4.66 -14.65 -7.47
CA ILE A 319 3.65 -15.60 -7.02
C ILE A 319 3.08 -15.13 -5.68
N HIS A 320 1.75 -15.07 -5.61
CA HIS A 320 1.03 -14.68 -4.40
C HIS A 320 0.13 -15.82 -3.92
N LYS A 321 0.13 -16.03 -2.60
CA LYS A 321 -0.89 -16.79 -1.89
C LYS A 321 -1.62 -15.83 -0.96
N THR A 322 -2.83 -15.46 -1.35
CA THR A 322 -3.76 -14.58 -0.62
C THR A 322 -4.94 -15.41 -0.08
N PRO A 323 -5.67 -14.91 0.94
CA PRO A 323 -6.89 -15.57 1.40
C PRO A 323 -7.95 -15.64 0.29
N ASN A 324 -8.82 -16.65 0.36
CA ASN A 324 -10.11 -16.58 -0.34
C ASN A 324 -11.08 -15.83 0.59
N LEU A 325 -11.69 -14.76 0.12
CA LEU A 325 -12.58 -13.94 0.94
C LEU A 325 -14.05 -14.24 0.60
N PRO A 326 -14.95 -14.30 1.61
CA PRO A 326 -14.70 -14.03 3.03
C PRO A 326 -14.21 -15.25 3.85
N GLU A 327 -14.10 -16.45 3.28
CA GLU A 327 -13.90 -17.71 4.04
C GLU A 327 -12.57 -17.80 4.81
N GLY A 328 -11.56 -17.04 4.38
CA GLY A 328 -10.24 -16.97 5.02
C GLY A 328 -10.18 -16.08 6.27
N LEU A 329 -11.28 -15.44 6.66
CA LEU A 329 -11.35 -14.54 7.81
C LEU A 329 -11.63 -15.30 9.14
N PRO A 330 -11.27 -14.73 10.30
CA PRO A 330 -10.63 -13.42 10.52
C PRO A 330 -9.11 -13.44 10.53
N VAL A 331 -8.49 -14.63 10.49
CA VAL A 331 -7.04 -14.79 10.58
C VAL A 331 -6.51 -15.43 9.30
N PHE A 332 -5.63 -14.72 8.59
CA PHE A 332 -5.09 -15.18 7.32
C PHE A 332 -3.62 -14.81 7.14
N ASP A 333 -2.96 -15.59 6.29
CA ASP A 333 -1.59 -15.33 5.86
C ASP A 333 -1.58 -14.83 4.41
N VAL A 334 -0.74 -13.85 4.14
CA VAL A 334 -0.35 -13.44 2.78
C VAL A 334 1.09 -13.87 2.56
N THR A 335 1.36 -14.59 1.48
CA THR A 335 2.72 -14.97 1.09
C THR A 335 3.02 -14.49 -0.32
N THR A 336 4.15 -13.82 -0.47
CA THR A 336 4.70 -13.39 -1.76
C THR A 336 6.03 -14.08 -1.98
N VAL A 337 6.20 -14.62 -3.19
CA VAL A 337 7.43 -15.26 -3.65
C VAL A 337 7.85 -14.62 -4.96
N VAL A 338 9.07 -14.09 -5.02
CA VAL A 338 9.75 -13.81 -6.28
C VAL A 338 10.65 -14.99 -6.60
N LYS A 339 10.35 -15.66 -7.70
CA LYS A 339 11.10 -16.81 -8.19
C LYS A 339 11.90 -16.41 -9.42
N VAL A 340 13.22 -16.54 -9.34
CA VAL A 340 14.14 -16.24 -10.46
C VAL A 340 14.75 -17.55 -10.94
N THR A 341 14.60 -17.84 -12.23
CA THR A 341 15.29 -18.94 -12.92
C THR A 341 16.49 -18.38 -13.67
N LEU A 342 17.67 -18.93 -13.41
CA LEU A 342 18.93 -18.57 -14.05
C LEU A 342 19.13 -19.36 -15.35
N LYS A 343 20.04 -18.90 -16.22
CA LYS A 343 20.34 -19.54 -17.52
C LYS A 343 20.83 -20.99 -17.40
N ASN A 344 21.47 -21.35 -16.29
CA ASN A 344 21.90 -22.72 -16.01
C ASN A 344 20.76 -23.63 -15.49
N GLY A 345 19.55 -23.09 -15.30
CA GLY A 345 18.40 -23.79 -14.75
C GLY A 345 18.25 -23.70 -13.23
N ASP A 346 19.22 -23.12 -12.51
CA ASP A 346 19.13 -22.93 -11.07
C ASP A 346 18.01 -21.95 -10.71
N GLN A 347 17.39 -22.16 -9.55
CA GLN A 347 16.30 -21.33 -9.07
C GLN A 347 16.69 -20.62 -7.76
N LYS A 348 16.39 -19.33 -7.69
CA LYS A 348 16.47 -18.51 -6.48
C LYS A 348 15.09 -18.03 -6.10
N GLU A 349 14.75 -18.14 -4.82
CA GLU A 349 13.47 -17.69 -4.29
C GLU A 349 13.67 -16.65 -3.19
N TYR A 350 12.90 -15.56 -3.29
CA TYR A 350 12.81 -14.55 -2.26
C TYR A 350 11.37 -14.55 -1.76
N LYS A 351 11.17 -14.86 -0.47
CA LYS A 351 9.85 -15.07 0.12
C LYS A 351 9.59 -14.12 1.29
N LYS A 352 8.38 -13.57 1.34
CA LYS A 352 7.85 -12.85 2.51
C LYS A 352 6.48 -13.44 2.85
N SER A 353 6.26 -13.73 4.13
CA SER A 353 4.97 -14.14 4.66
C SER A 353 4.57 -13.20 5.79
N VAL A 354 3.30 -12.80 5.81
CA VAL A 354 2.74 -11.84 6.77
C VAL A 354 1.39 -12.38 7.23
N LYS A 355 1.13 -12.32 8.53
CA LYS A 355 -0.11 -12.77 9.14
C LYS A 355 -0.95 -11.57 9.56
N PHE A 356 -2.24 -11.63 9.29
CA PHE A 356 -3.24 -10.65 9.72
C PHE A 356 -4.28 -11.32 10.63
N ASP A 357 -4.83 -10.52 11.53
CA ASP A 357 -5.88 -10.91 12.48
C ASP A 357 -6.84 -9.73 12.60
N LEU A 358 -8.12 -9.93 12.26
CA LEU A 358 -9.15 -8.87 12.27
C LEU A 358 -9.94 -8.79 13.59
N ARG A 359 -9.52 -9.52 14.63
CA ARG A 359 -10.21 -9.61 15.92
C ARG A 359 -9.79 -8.56 16.92
#